data_AF-A0A8J4HBU2-F1
#
_entry.id   AF-A0A8J4HBU2-F1
#
_cell.length_a   1.000
_cell.length_b   1.000
_cell.length_c   1.000
_cell.angle_alpha   90.00
_cell.angle_beta   90.00
_cell.angle_gamma   90.00
#
_symmetry.space_group_name_H-M   'P 1'
#
loop_
_entity.id
_entity.type
_entity.pdbx_description
1 polymer ?
#
loop_
_entity_poly.entity_id
_entity_poly.type
_entity_poly.pdbx_seq_one_letter_code
_entity_poly.pdbx_strand_id
1 'polypeptide(L)'
;MVSGIRGLGATAGTAAPAARKAAGGARFALPGETAANGPGTVLAAAPLSGLEAMLALQEAEASGARDREARRHGQELLRELTRLQRALLAGGTDDALLSRLASLAETAPEAADPALRAMVAAVVLRAKVELARQGAGHDRFFPAAAGFGAKIP
;
A
#
# COMPACT_ATOMS: atom_id res chain seq x y z
N MET A 1 -14.63 13.31 36.45
CA MET A 1 -13.56 14.32 36.30
C MET A 1 -13.13 14.32 34.85
N VAL A 2 -13.59 15.31 34.07
CA VAL A 2 -13.31 15.40 32.63
C VAL A 2 -11.94 16.06 32.45
N SER A 3 -11.00 15.34 31.85
CA SER A 3 -9.64 15.82 31.58
C SER A 3 -9.66 16.72 30.34
N GLY A 4 -9.32 18.00 30.54
CA GLY A 4 -9.30 19.01 29.49
C GLY A 4 -8.17 18.79 28.48
N ILE A 5 -8.51 18.99 27.20
CA ILE A 5 -7.60 18.97 26.06
C ILE A 5 -6.68 20.20 26.17
N ARG A 6 -5.38 19.97 26.35
CA ARG A 6 -4.36 21.05 26.42
C ARG A 6 -4.02 21.52 25.01
N GLY A 7 -4.30 22.80 24.77
CA GLY A 7 -4.07 23.50 23.51
C GLY A 7 -2.60 23.71 23.15
N LEU A 8 -2.41 23.79 21.83
CA LEU A 8 -1.20 24.13 21.09
C LEU A 8 -0.94 25.65 21.21
N GLY A 9 0.29 26.05 21.57
CA GLY A 9 0.75 27.44 21.40
C GLY A 9 1.57 27.98 22.58
N ALA A 10 2.89 27.83 22.51
CA ALA A 10 3.82 28.68 23.25
C ALA A 10 5.08 28.88 22.40
N THR A 11 5.07 29.92 21.56
CA THR A 11 6.28 30.48 20.95
C THR A 11 6.76 31.64 21.81
N ALA A 12 7.74 31.37 22.67
CA ALA A 12 8.62 32.36 23.29
C ALA A 12 10.04 31.81 23.05
N GLY A 13 10.95 32.49 22.36
CA GLY A 13 11.28 33.90 22.47
C GLY A 13 12.53 34.01 23.34
N THR A 14 13.71 33.85 22.76
CA THR A 14 14.98 34.27 23.39
C THR A 14 15.99 34.71 22.32
N ALA A 15 16.17 36.03 22.31
CA ALA A 15 17.32 36.87 21.98
C ALA A 15 18.46 36.38 21.06
N ALA A 16 18.78 37.26 20.11
CA ALA A 16 20.01 37.33 19.33
C ALA A 16 21.24 37.77 20.16
N PRO A 17 22.44 37.60 19.60
CA PRO A 17 23.34 38.73 19.49
C PRO A 17 23.86 38.97 18.05
N ALA A 18 24.39 40.17 17.88
CA ALA A 18 24.56 40.92 16.64
C ALA A 18 25.79 40.53 15.78
N ALA A 19 25.57 40.74 14.48
CA ALA A 19 26.44 41.29 13.43
C ALA A 19 27.97 41.03 13.43
N ARG A 20 28.43 40.47 12.31
CA ARG A 20 29.53 41.08 11.55
C ARG A 20 29.36 40.83 10.04
N LYS A 21 29.18 41.90 9.27
CA LYS A 21 29.36 41.93 7.81
C LYS A 21 30.86 41.84 7.52
N ALA A 22 31.25 40.92 6.65
CA ALA A 22 32.41 41.10 5.80
C ALA A 22 32.05 40.57 4.41
N ALA A 23 32.12 41.47 3.44
CA ALA A 23 31.91 41.19 2.03
C ALA A 23 33.06 40.31 1.51
N GLY A 24 32.69 39.20 0.87
CA GLY A 24 33.61 38.35 0.12
C GLY A 24 32.81 37.67 -0.96
N GLY A 25 32.77 38.29 -2.15
CA GLY A 25 32.12 37.72 -3.31
C GLY A 25 32.84 36.45 -3.75
N ALA A 26 32.28 35.28 -3.40
CA ALA A 26 32.58 34.03 -4.05
C ALA A 26 31.47 33.77 -5.08
N ARG A 27 31.86 33.88 -6.35
CA ARG A 27 31.02 33.69 -7.52
C ARG A 27 30.56 32.24 -7.58
N PHE A 28 29.31 32.04 -7.98
CA PHE A 28 28.81 30.73 -8.41
C PHE A 28 29.73 30.20 -9.53
N ALA A 29 30.33 29.03 -9.32
CA ALA A 29 31.17 28.35 -10.31
C ALA A 29 30.49 27.04 -10.70
N LEU A 30 30.35 26.81 -12.01
CA LEU A 30 29.90 25.54 -12.55
C LEU A 30 31.02 24.49 -12.39
N PRO A 31 30.71 23.24 -12.03
CA PRO A 31 31.70 22.17 -12.07
C PRO A 31 32.06 21.87 -13.53
N GLY A 32 33.23 22.33 -13.98
CA GLY A 32 33.78 21.99 -15.29
C GLY A 32 34.82 23.01 -15.80
N GLU A 33 36.09 22.57 -15.82
CA GLU A 33 37.26 23.17 -16.50
C GLU A 33 37.88 24.46 -15.92
N THR A 34 39.20 24.60 -15.68
CA THR A 34 40.38 23.70 -15.75
C THR A 34 41.57 24.42 -15.07
N ALA A 35 42.49 23.67 -14.44
CA ALA A 35 43.95 23.77 -14.66
C ALA A 35 44.76 23.06 -13.54
N ALA A 36 45.30 21.88 -13.85
CA ALA A 36 46.67 21.46 -13.50
C ALA A 36 46.90 20.02 -13.99
N ASN A 37 47.75 19.86 -15.02
CA ASN A 37 48.31 18.57 -15.40
C ASN A 37 49.30 18.10 -14.32
N GLY A 38 48.97 17.00 -13.62
CA GLY A 38 49.85 16.23 -12.76
C GLY A 38 49.73 14.73 -13.10
N PRO A 39 50.79 13.93 -12.93
CA PRO A 39 50.83 12.55 -13.45
C PRO A 39 49.96 11.63 -12.58
N GLY A 40 49.10 10.85 -13.23
CA GLY A 40 48.26 9.84 -12.59
C GLY A 40 46.78 10.17 -12.66
N THR A 41 46.25 10.16 -13.87
CA THR A 41 44.84 10.05 -14.20
C THR A 41 44.17 8.96 -13.34
N VAL A 42 43.38 9.36 -12.34
CA VAL A 42 42.33 8.50 -11.78
C VAL A 42 41.18 8.50 -12.79
N LEU A 43 41.40 7.81 -13.91
CA LEU A 43 40.35 7.49 -14.87
C LEU A 43 39.89 6.06 -14.59
N ALA A 44 38.81 5.92 -13.84
CA ALA A 44 37.77 4.89 -13.97
C ALA A 44 36.92 4.76 -12.69
N ALA A 45 36.06 5.74 -12.41
CA ALA A 45 34.95 5.56 -11.46
C ALA A 45 33.63 6.14 -12.01
N ALA A 46 33.52 6.29 -13.33
CA ALA A 46 32.34 6.84 -14.02
C ALA A 46 31.34 5.82 -14.64
N PRO A 47 31.46 4.48 -14.54
CA PRO A 47 30.42 3.58 -15.08
C PRO A 47 29.35 3.16 -14.06
N LEU A 48 29.56 3.38 -12.75
CA LEU A 48 28.64 2.92 -11.70
C LEU A 48 27.38 3.79 -11.56
N SER A 49 27.51 5.12 -11.68
CA SER A 49 26.38 6.05 -11.57
C SER A 49 25.34 5.90 -12.67
N GLY A 50 25.74 5.51 -13.89
CA GLY A 50 24.81 5.23 -14.99
C GLY A 50 24.01 3.94 -14.78
N LEU A 51 24.66 2.90 -14.22
CA LEU A 51 24.00 1.63 -13.91
C LEU A 51 23.01 1.79 -12.75
N GLU A 52 23.37 2.51 -11.69
CA GLU A 52 22.47 2.84 -10.58
C GLU A 52 21.23 3.60 -11.06
N ALA A 53 21.40 4.56 -11.98
CA ALA A 53 20.29 5.28 -12.58
C ALA A 53 19.36 4.36 -13.40
N MET A 54 19.90 3.40 -14.15
CA MET A 54 19.11 2.41 -14.89
C MET A 54 18.36 1.44 -13.95
N LEU A 55 19.02 0.96 -12.89
CA LEU A 55 18.40 0.08 -11.90
C LEU A 55 17.27 0.82 -11.14
N ALA A 56 17.49 2.08 -10.77
CA ALA A 56 16.48 2.92 -10.15
C ALA A 56 15.26 3.12 -11.06
N LEU A 57 15.48 3.31 -12.37
CA LEU A 57 14.39 3.40 -13.35
C LEU A 57 13.61 2.08 -13.45
N GLN A 58 14.31 0.95 -13.49
CA GLN A 58 13.68 -0.38 -13.54
C GLN A 58 12.85 -0.68 -12.28
N GLU A 59 13.36 -0.31 -11.11
CA GLU A 59 12.62 -0.46 -9.85
C GLU A 59 11.36 0.43 -9.81
N ALA A 60 11.45 1.66 -10.32
CA ALA A 60 10.32 2.55 -10.46
C ALA A 60 9.24 1.98 -11.41
N GLU A 61 9.62 1.37 -12.53
CA GLU A 61 8.67 0.72 -13.44
C GLU A 61 8.02 -0.52 -12.80
N ALA A 62 8.80 -1.35 -12.10
CA ALA A 62 8.33 -2.54 -11.41
C ALA A 62 7.38 -2.21 -10.24
N SER A 63 7.67 -1.16 -9.46
CA SER A 63 6.76 -0.66 -8.41
C SER A 63 5.43 -0.18 -8.99
N GLY A 64 5.48 0.58 -10.10
CA GLY A 64 4.27 1.00 -10.81
C GLY A 64 3.44 -0.18 -11.35
N ALA A 65 4.07 -1.25 -11.83
CA ALA A 65 3.38 -2.46 -12.24
C ALA A 65 2.67 -3.16 -11.07
N ARG A 66 3.36 -3.31 -9.93
CA ARG A 66 2.79 -3.88 -8.69
C ARG A 66 1.59 -3.08 -8.19
N ASP A 67 1.69 -1.74 -8.20
CA ASP A 67 0.59 -0.87 -7.77
C ASP A 67 -0.61 -0.96 -8.71
N ARG A 68 -0.39 -1.04 -10.03
CA ARG A 68 -1.48 -1.23 -11.00
C ARG A 68 -2.19 -2.56 -10.76
N GLU A 69 -1.44 -3.63 -10.51
CA GLU A 69 -2.02 -4.94 -10.25
C GLU A 69 -2.81 -4.96 -8.94
N ALA A 70 -2.24 -4.42 -7.86
CA ALA A 70 -2.94 -4.30 -6.58
C ALA A 70 -4.22 -3.46 -6.66
N ARG A 71 -4.23 -2.38 -7.47
CA ARG A 71 -5.45 -1.60 -7.72
C ARG A 71 -6.52 -2.41 -8.45
N ARG A 72 -6.15 -3.16 -9.50
CA ARG A 72 -7.09 -4.02 -10.24
C ARG A 72 -7.67 -5.10 -9.34
N HIS A 73 -6.80 -5.77 -8.58
CA HIS A 73 -7.19 -6.82 -7.63
C HIS A 73 -8.13 -6.30 -6.53
N GLY A 74 -7.82 -5.14 -5.95
CA GLY A 74 -8.67 -4.48 -4.96
C GLY A 74 -10.04 -4.11 -5.52
N GLN A 75 -10.11 -3.61 -6.77
CA GLN A 75 -11.39 -3.35 -7.43
C GLN A 75 -12.20 -4.62 -7.67
N GLU A 76 -11.54 -5.74 -7.99
CA GLU A 76 -12.20 -7.02 -8.17
C GLU A 76 -12.79 -7.54 -6.85
N LEU A 77 -12.04 -7.49 -5.75
CA LEU A 77 -12.55 -7.80 -4.41
C LEU A 77 -13.79 -6.96 -4.06
N LEU A 78 -13.76 -5.65 -4.32
CA LEU A 78 -14.90 -4.76 -4.08
C LEU A 78 -16.14 -5.16 -4.91
N ARG A 79 -15.94 -5.57 -6.18
CA ARG A 79 -17.04 -6.05 -7.03
C ARG A 79 -17.67 -7.33 -6.47
N GLU A 80 -16.85 -8.27 -6.00
CA GLU A 80 -17.36 -9.51 -5.41
C GLU A 80 -18.06 -9.27 -4.07
N LEU A 81 -17.53 -8.39 -3.22
CA LEU A 81 -18.21 -7.95 -2.00
C LEU A 81 -19.57 -7.32 -2.31
N THR A 82 -19.66 -6.50 -3.36
CA THR A 82 -20.92 -5.88 -3.80
C THR A 82 -21.90 -6.92 -4.36
N ARG A 83 -21.41 -7.94 -5.07
CA ARG A 83 -22.24 -9.09 -5.49
C ARG A 83 -22.77 -9.85 -4.29
N LEU A 84 -21.93 -10.12 -3.29
CA LEU A 84 -22.33 -10.81 -2.06
C LEU A 84 -23.39 -10.01 -1.31
N GLN A 85 -23.19 -8.71 -1.15
CA GLN A 85 -24.17 -7.83 -0.51
C GLN A 85 -25.53 -7.89 -1.22
N ARG A 86 -25.56 -7.86 -2.56
CA ARG A 86 -26.81 -7.98 -3.32
C ARG A 86 -27.48 -9.34 -3.16
N ALA A 87 -26.72 -10.43 -3.17
CA ALA A 87 -27.25 -11.77 -2.92
C ALA A 87 -27.89 -11.86 -1.52
N LEU A 88 -27.21 -11.34 -0.50
CA LEU A 88 -27.72 -11.33 0.88
C LEU A 88 -28.99 -10.49 1.01
N LEU A 89 -29.07 -9.35 0.34
CA LEU A 89 -30.29 -8.53 0.30
C LEU A 89 -31.44 -9.23 -0.43
N ALA A 90 -31.15 -10.12 -1.38
CA ALA A 90 -32.13 -10.98 -2.03
C ALA A 90 -32.49 -12.22 -1.19
N GLY A 91 -31.90 -12.40 0.00
CA GLY A 91 -32.17 -13.51 0.91
C GLY A 91 -31.41 -14.80 0.62
N GLY A 92 -30.38 -14.75 -0.24
CA GLY A 92 -29.60 -15.94 -0.64
C GLY A 92 -28.09 -15.75 -0.47
N THR A 93 -27.37 -16.86 -0.39
CA THR A 93 -25.91 -16.89 -0.46
C THR A 93 -25.50 -17.91 -1.53
N ASP A 94 -24.49 -17.58 -2.33
CA ASP A 94 -23.99 -18.41 -3.43
C ASP A 94 -22.59 -18.93 -3.09
N ASP A 95 -22.43 -20.25 -2.96
CA ASP A 95 -21.17 -20.90 -2.62
C ASP A 95 -20.08 -20.66 -3.67
N ALA A 96 -20.46 -20.53 -4.95
CA ALA A 96 -19.51 -20.21 -6.01
C ALA A 96 -18.95 -18.80 -5.85
N LEU A 97 -19.80 -17.85 -5.46
CA LEU A 97 -19.40 -16.48 -5.14
C LEU A 97 -18.49 -16.43 -3.91
N LEU A 98 -18.80 -17.19 -2.86
CA LEU A 98 -17.95 -17.27 -1.67
C LEU A 98 -16.58 -17.88 -1.97
N SER A 99 -16.55 -18.97 -2.75
CA SER A 99 -15.30 -19.62 -3.19
C SER A 99 -14.42 -18.65 -4.01
N ARG A 100 -15.03 -17.90 -4.93
CA ARG A 100 -14.33 -16.88 -5.72
C ARG A 100 -13.79 -15.75 -4.86
N LEU A 101 -14.59 -15.24 -3.92
CA LEU A 101 -14.16 -14.20 -2.98
C LEU A 101 -12.99 -14.69 -2.09
N ALA A 102 -13.03 -15.95 -1.64
CA ALA A 102 -11.95 -16.56 -0.88
C ALA A 102 -10.65 -16.65 -1.67
N SER A 103 -10.72 -17.13 -2.92
CA SER A 103 -9.55 -17.21 -3.81
C SER A 103 -8.91 -15.84 -4.05
N LEU A 104 -9.72 -14.80 -4.31
CA LEU A 104 -9.23 -13.43 -4.46
C LEU A 104 -8.61 -12.89 -3.16
N ALA A 105 -9.18 -13.19 -2.00
CA ALA A 105 -8.65 -12.71 -0.73
C ALA A 105 -7.29 -13.33 -0.37
N GLU A 106 -7.00 -14.56 -0.81
CA GLU A 106 -5.72 -15.25 -0.57
C GLU A 106 -4.62 -14.85 -1.55
N THR A 107 -4.99 -14.43 -2.76
CA THR A 107 -4.04 -14.12 -3.85
C THR A 107 -3.75 -12.63 -4.01
N ALA A 108 -4.14 -11.80 -3.04
CA ALA A 108 -3.97 -10.35 -3.14
C ALA A 108 -2.49 -9.95 -3.23
N PRO A 109 -2.08 -9.21 -4.28
CA PRO A 109 -0.70 -8.79 -4.45
C PRO A 109 -0.33 -7.65 -3.48
N GLU A 110 0.97 -7.56 -3.15
CA GLU A 110 1.48 -6.50 -2.29
C GLU A 110 1.85 -5.25 -3.11
N ALA A 111 1.14 -4.14 -2.86
CA ALA A 111 1.43 -2.85 -3.47
C ALA A 111 2.76 -2.26 -2.99
N ALA A 112 3.46 -1.54 -3.87
CA ALA A 112 4.67 -0.78 -3.53
C ALA A 112 4.33 0.51 -2.78
N ASP A 113 3.26 1.21 -3.17
CA ASP A 113 2.71 2.35 -2.43
C ASP A 113 2.13 1.91 -1.08
N PRO A 114 2.66 2.39 0.06
CA PRO A 114 2.15 2.02 1.40
C PRO A 114 0.68 2.37 1.62
N ALA A 115 0.18 3.48 1.05
CA ALA A 115 -1.20 3.89 1.22
C ALA A 115 -2.14 2.93 0.47
N LEU A 116 -1.81 2.60 -0.77
CA LEU A 116 -2.54 1.60 -1.54
C LEU A 116 -2.50 0.22 -0.86
N ARG A 117 -1.33 -0.20 -0.34
CA ARG A 117 -1.17 -1.47 0.37
C ARG A 117 -2.12 -1.55 1.56
N ALA A 118 -2.19 -0.50 2.37
CA ALA A 118 -3.09 -0.43 3.51
C ALA A 118 -4.57 -0.51 3.09
N MET A 119 -4.94 0.18 2.00
CA MET A 119 -6.31 0.12 1.47
C MET A 119 -6.68 -1.28 0.97
N VAL A 120 -5.81 -1.93 0.18
CA VAL A 120 -6.04 -3.29 -0.32
C VAL A 120 -6.13 -4.28 0.85
N ALA A 121 -5.24 -4.16 1.83
CA ALA A 121 -5.29 -4.99 3.04
C ALA A 121 -6.60 -4.83 3.83
N ALA A 122 -7.13 -3.61 3.94
CA ALA A 122 -8.42 -3.36 4.59
C ALA A 122 -9.59 -4.01 3.82
N VAL A 123 -9.56 -3.99 2.49
CA VAL A 123 -10.56 -4.67 1.65
C VAL A 123 -10.46 -6.19 1.81
N VAL A 124 -9.25 -6.75 1.83
CA VAL A 124 -9.01 -8.19 2.08
C VAL A 124 -9.50 -8.60 3.46
N LEU A 125 -9.20 -7.80 4.50
CA LEU A 125 -9.70 -8.05 5.85
C LEU A 125 -11.24 -8.10 5.87
N ARG A 126 -11.89 -7.15 5.19
CA ARG A 126 -13.35 -7.17 5.05
C ARG A 126 -13.83 -8.46 4.38
N ALA A 127 -13.22 -8.87 3.26
CA ALA A 127 -13.55 -10.12 2.59
C ALA A 127 -13.41 -11.33 3.53
N LYS A 128 -12.33 -11.42 4.31
CA LYS A 128 -12.10 -12.50 5.28
C LYS A 128 -13.16 -12.53 6.38
N VAL A 129 -13.56 -11.36 6.90
CA VAL A 129 -14.65 -11.24 7.89
C VAL A 129 -15.98 -11.69 7.30
N GLU A 130 -16.29 -11.30 6.06
CA GLU A 130 -17.51 -11.72 5.38
C GLU A 130 -17.56 -13.25 5.19
N LEU A 131 -16.46 -13.84 4.71
CA LEU A 131 -16.34 -15.30 4.54
C LEU A 131 -16.50 -16.04 5.88
N ALA A 132 -15.83 -15.57 6.94
CA ALA A 132 -15.97 -16.13 8.28
C ALA A 132 -17.40 -16.03 8.80
N ARG A 133 -18.10 -14.92 8.52
CA ARG A 133 -19.50 -14.77 8.91
C ARG A 133 -20.41 -15.76 8.18
N GLN A 134 -20.15 -16.06 6.91
CA GLN A 134 -20.95 -17.05 6.19
C GLN A 134 -20.65 -18.47 6.65
N GLY A 135 -19.38 -18.82 6.90
CA GLY A 135 -19.03 -20.12 7.49
C GLY A 135 -19.63 -20.31 8.89
N ALA A 136 -19.50 -19.32 9.77
CA ALA A 136 -20.07 -19.38 11.11
C ALA A 136 -21.60 -19.16 11.15
N GLY A 137 -22.19 -18.59 10.10
CA GLY A 137 -23.61 -18.23 10.00
C GLY A 137 -24.44 -19.33 9.35
N HIS A 138 -23.88 -20.02 8.35
CA HIS A 138 -24.50 -21.20 7.75
C HIS A 138 -24.75 -22.27 8.82
N ASP A 139 -23.74 -22.59 9.63
CA ASP A 139 -23.86 -23.58 10.72
C ASP A 139 -24.82 -23.15 11.85
N ARG A 140 -25.03 -21.84 12.06
CA ARG A 140 -25.89 -21.31 13.14
C ARG A 140 -27.34 -21.05 12.74
N PHE A 141 -27.64 -20.88 11.45
CA PHE A 141 -28.97 -20.47 11.01
C PHE A 141 -29.69 -21.52 10.16
N PHE A 142 -28.95 -22.40 9.48
CA PHE A 142 -29.51 -23.55 8.77
C PHE A 142 -28.70 -24.80 9.11
N PRO A 143 -29.16 -25.64 10.06
CA PRO A 143 -28.52 -26.92 10.27
C PRO A 143 -28.54 -27.67 8.94
N ALA A 144 -27.38 -28.16 8.50
CA ALA A 144 -27.28 -29.04 7.36
C ALA A 144 -28.37 -30.11 7.50
N ALA A 145 -29.28 -30.19 6.54
CA ALA A 145 -30.37 -31.15 6.53
C ALA A 145 -29.78 -32.56 6.38
N ALA A 146 -29.25 -33.10 7.47
CA ALA A 146 -28.94 -34.51 7.62
C ALA A 146 -30.28 -35.24 7.71
N GLY A 147 -30.65 -35.92 6.64
CA GLY A 147 -31.72 -36.90 6.65
C GLY A 147 -33.02 -36.47 5.98
N PHE A 148 -33.03 -36.38 4.65
CA PHE A 148 -34.23 -36.75 3.90
C PHE A 148 -33.89 -37.90 2.93
N GLY A 149 -33.55 -39.03 3.55
CA GLY A 149 -33.29 -40.31 2.90
C GLY A 149 -33.83 -41.44 3.74
N ALA A 150 -35.01 -41.26 4.35
CA ALA A 150 -35.75 -42.35 4.95
C ALA A 150 -36.31 -43.20 3.81
N LYS A 151 -35.72 -44.39 3.62
CA LYS A 151 -36.33 -45.52 2.92
C LYS A 151 -37.74 -45.70 3.45
N ILE A 152 -38.74 -45.42 2.61
CA ILE A 152 -40.10 -45.89 2.84
C ILE A 152 -40.14 -47.35 2.33
N PRO A 153 -40.65 -48.32 3.12
CA PRO A 153 -40.68 -49.73 2.76
C PRO A 153 -41.57 -50.02 1.54
#